data_AF-A0A653TM91-F1
#
_entry.id   AF-A0A653TM91-F1
#
_cell.length_a   1.000
_cell.length_b   1.000
_cell.length_c   1.000
_cell.angle_alpha   90.00
_cell.angle_beta   90.00
_cell.angle_gamma   90.00
#
_symmetry.space_group_name_H-M   'P 1'
#
loop_
_entity.id
_entity.type
_entity.pdbx_description
1 polymer ?
#
loop_
_entity_poly.entity_id
_entity_poly.type
_entity_poly.pdbx_seq_one_letter_code
_entity_poly.pdbx_strand_id
1 'polypeptide(L)'
;MNTQPIKAFLPLFRSWFDTASLADKIGAAGLEGSSENILAELDLGPMVEAETSLLNHAPSNAVEAACLLEVVRQNIADAGRSDGLDLRAIAAVQQWLADAPTGATGGQSVERLLRQAQV
;
A
#
# COMPACT_ATOMS: atom_id res chain seq x y z
N MET A 1 13.02 15.13 -7.41
CA MET A 1 11.80 14.31 -7.67
C MET A 1 12.23 13.16 -8.56
N ASN A 2 12.45 11.97 -7.99
CA ASN A 2 12.73 10.77 -8.77
C ASN A 2 11.40 10.18 -9.22
N THR A 3 10.98 10.50 -10.44
CA THR A 3 9.88 9.80 -11.12
C THR A 3 10.43 8.45 -11.57
N GLN A 4 10.29 7.42 -10.72
CA GLN A 4 10.50 6.05 -11.16
C GLN A 4 9.53 5.72 -12.31
N PRO A 5 9.97 4.98 -13.32
CA PRO A 5 9.16 4.71 -14.50
C PRO A 5 7.91 3.90 -14.15
N ILE A 6 6.77 4.35 -14.68
CA ILE A 6 5.39 3.82 -14.57
C ILE A 6 5.28 2.28 -14.78
N LYS A 7 6.29 1.61 -15.33
CA LYS A 7 6.28 0.17 -15.64
C LYS A 7 6.74 -0.76 -14.51
N ALA A 8 7.21 -0.22 -13.37
CA ALA A 8 7.79 -1.03 -12.29
C ALA A 8 6.87 -1.28 -11.08
N PHE A 9 5.71 -0.62 -11.01
CA PHE A 9 4.87 -0.65 -9.80
C PHE A 9 4.39 -2.06 -9.42
N LEU A 10 3.73 -2.78 -10.34
CA LEU A 10 3.18 -4.11 -10.02
C LEU A 10 4.26 -5.16 -9.71
N PRO A 11 5.39 -5.23 -10.45
CA PRO A 11 6.51 -6.09 -10.04
C PRO A 11 7.06 -5.75 -8.66
N LEU A 12 7.19 -4.46 -8.33
CA LEU A 12 7.68 -4.00 -7.03
C LEU A 12 6.70 -4.35 -5.91
N PHE A 13 5.40 -4.10 -6.12
CA PHE A 13 4.35 -4.48 -5.19
C PHE A 13 4.36 -5.98 -4.92
N ARG A 14 4.48 -6.81 -5.96
CA ARG A 14 4.53 -8.26 -5.80
C ARG A 14 5.73 -8.71 -4.96
N SER A 15 6.90 -8.16 -5.23
CA SER A 15 8.11 -8.45 -4.44
C SER A 15 7.94 -8.05 -2.97
N TRP A 16 7.38 -6.86 -2.72
CA TRP A 16 7.09 -6.40 -1.36
C TRP A 16 6.07 -7.31 -0.68
N PHE A 17 4.97 -7.65 -1.35
CA PHE A 17 3.88 -8.46 -0.82
C PHE A 17 4.31 -9.90 -0.47
N ASP A 18 5.13 -10.51 -1.34
CA ASP A 18 5.70 -11.84 -1.10
C ASP A 18 6.62 -11.83 0.14
N THR A 19 7.39 -10.74 0.33
CA THR A 19 8.28 -10.58 1.48
C THR A 19 7.51 -10.32 2.77
N ALA A 20 6.51 -9.44 2.75
CA ALA A 20 5.63 -9.17 3.89
C ALA A 20 4.88 -10.45 4.33
N SER A 21 4.36 -11.22 3.36
CA SER A 21 3.70 -12.50 3.63
C SER A 21 4.64 -13.55 4.22
N LEU A 22 5.92 -13.54 3.82
CA LEU A 22 6.93 -14.43 4.39
C LEU A 22 7.27 -14.02 5.82
N ALA A 23 7.45 -12.73 6.07
CA ALA A 23 7.71 -12.18 7.41
C ALA A 23 6.58 -12.51 8.39
N ASP A 24 5.31 -12.36 7.97
CA ASP A 24 4.14 -12.71 8.77
C ASP A 24 4.11 -14.21 9.13
N LYS A 25 4.37 -15.09 8.16
CA LYS A 25 4.47 -16.55 8.39
C LYS A 25 5.59 -16.92 9.35
N ILE A 26 6.76 -16.29 9.22
CA ILE A 26 7.90 -16.53 10.12
C ILE A 26 7.60 -15.99 11.51
N GLY A 27 7.01 -14.81 11.63
CA GLY A 27 6.58 -14.23 12.90
C GLY A 27 5.56 -15.12 13.63
N ALA A 28 4.58 -15.66 12.91
CA ALA A 28 3.61 -16.61 13.43
C ALA A 28 4.26 -17.93 13.88
N ALA A 29 5.20 -18.46 13.09
CA ALA A 29 5.92 -19.70 13.43
C ALA A 29 6.92 -19.54 14.58
N GLY A 30 7.56 -18.38 14.71
CA GLY A 30 8.51 -18.05 15.79
C GLY A 30 7.85 -18.00 17.17
N LEU A 31 6.56 -17.66 17.22
CA LEU A 31 5.75 -17.71 18.44
C LEU A 31 5.45 -19.15 18.92
N GLU A 32 5.57 -20.16 18.04
CA GLU A 32 5.22 -21.55 18.34
C GLU A 32 6.41 -22.43 18.76
N GLY A 33 7.68 -22.01 18.66
CA GLY A 33 8.75 -22.93 19.12
C GLY A 33 10.24 -22.65 18.91
N SER A 34 10.73 -21.45 18.60
CA SER A 34 12.19 -21.25 18.52
C SER A 34 12.66 -19.89 19.02
N SER A 35 13.70 -19.89 19.85
CA SER A 35 14.38 -18.72 20.41
C SER A 35 15.34 -18.03 19.43
N GLU A 36 15.40 -18.48 18.18
CA GLU A 36 16.15 -17.83 17.11
C GLU A 36 15.28 -16.75 16.45
N ASN A 37 15.70 -15.49 16.57
CA ASN A 37 15.05 -14.37 15.90
C ASN A 37 15.46 -14.34 14.43
N ILE A 38 14.97 -15.30 13.64
CA ILE A 38 15.25 -15.47 12.21
C ILE A 38 14.92 -14.18 11.42
N LEU A 39 13.95 -13.39 11.90
CA LEU A 39 13.62 -12.08 11.34
C LEU A 39 14.73 -11.03 11.54
N ALA A 40 15.55 -11.12 12.58
CA ALA A 40 16.68 -10.21 12.80
C ALA A 40 17.86 -10.49 11.87
N GLU A 41 17.94 -11.69 11.29
CA GLU A 41 18.97 -12.07 10.30
C GLU A 41 18.53 -11.77 8.86
N LEU A 42 17.23 -11.54 8.63
CA LEU A 42 16.71 -11.19 7.32
C LEU A 42 16.95 -9.70 7.04
N ASP A 43 17.69 -9.39 5.98
CA ASP A 43 17.84 -8.02 5.51
C ASP A 43 16.51 -7.53 4.91
N LEU A 44 15.74 -6.80 5.71
CA LEU A 44 14.48 -6.17 5.32
C LEU A 44 14.68 -4.80 4.65
N GLY A 45 15.93 -4.30 4.52
CA GLY A 45 16.23 -3.02 3.88
C GLY A 45 15.57 -2.86 2.49
N PRO A 46 15.71 -3.85 1.59
CA PRO A 46 15.05 -3.81 0.28
C PRO A 46 13.51 -3.75 0.34
N MET A 47 12.89 -4.34 1.38
CA MET A 47 11.45 -4.29 1.57
C MET A 47 11.00 -2.87 1.96
N VAL A 48 11.74 -2.22 2.86
CA VAL A 48 11.47 -0.83 3.30
C VAL A 48 11.65 0.15 2.15
N GLU A 49 12.67 -0.05 1.30
CA GLU A 49 12.87 0.75 0.09
C GLU A 49 11.73 0.57 -0.93
N ALA A 50 11.28 -0.68 -1.12
CA ALA A 50 10.15 -1.00 -1.97
C ALA A 50 8.87 -0.34 -1.45
N GLU A 51 8.58 -0.46 -0.16
CA GLU A 51 7.45 0.18 0.51
C GLU A 51 7.45 1.69 0.31
N THR A 52 8.59 2.34 0.60
CA THR A 52 8.73 3.79 0.42
C THR A 52 8.49 4.20 -1.02
N SER A 53 8.98 3.42 -1.98
CA SER A 53 8.77 3.67 -3.41
C SER A 53 7.31 3.48 -3.81
N LEU A 54 6.63 2.47 -3.27
CA LEU A 54 5.20 2.22 -3.48
C LEU A 54 4.36 3.35 -2.89
N LEU A 55 4.56 3.74 -1.63
CA LEU A 55 3.75 4.78 -0.97
C LEU A 55 3.93 6.19 -1.55
N ASN A 56 5.00 6.43 -2.30
CA ASN A 56 5.20 7.68 -3.05
C ASN A 56 4.65 7.62 -4.49
N HIS A 57 4.09 6.50 -4.93
CA HIS A 57 3.48 6.35 -6.26
C HIS A 57 2.07 6.93 -6.29
N ALA A 58 1.77 7.71 -7.32
CA ALA A 58 0.40 8.13 -7.61
C ALA A 58 -0.28 7.07 -8.48
N PRO A 59 -1.38 6.45 -8.03
CA PRO A 59 -2.01 5.37 -8.78
C PRO A 59 -2.55 5.89 -10.11
N SER A 60 -2.36 5.10 -11.17
CA SER A 60 -2.85 5.39 -12.51
C SER A 60 -4.14 4.64 -12.84
N ASN A 61 -4.45 3.57 -12.09
CA ASN A 61 -5.57 2.68 -12.29
C ASN A 61 -6.02 2.03 -10.96
N ALA A 62 -7.17 1.35 -11.00
CA ALA A 62 -7.79 0.74 -9.81
C ALA A 62 -6.93 -0.35 -9.17
N VAL A 63 -6.12 -1.07 -9.96
CA VAL A 63 -5.25 -2.12 -9.43
C VAL A 63 -4.15 -1.49 -8.58
N GLU A 64 -3.50 -0.44 -9.08
CA GLU A 64 -2.48 0.29 -8.33
C GLU A 64 -3.04 0.93 -7.07
N ALA A 65 -4.23 1.52 -7.15
CA ALA A 65 -4.90 2.08 -5.99
C ALA A 65 -5.19 1.01 -4.91
N ALA A 66 -5.67 -0.18 -5.31
CA ALA A 66 -5.88 -1.28 -4.39
C ALA A 66 -4.58 -1.79 -3.76
N CYS A 67 -3.50 -1.90 -4.55
CA CYS A 67 -2.18 -2.26 -4.05
C CYS A 67 -1.65 -1.27 -3.00
N LEU A 68 -1.81 0.05 -3.22
CA LEU A 68 -1.41 1.05 -2.22
C LEU A 68 -2.20 0.91 -0.91
N LEU A 69 -3.50 0.66 -1.00
CA LEU A 69 -4.33 0.44 0.18
C LEU A 69 -3.91 -0.82 0.95
N GLU A 70 -3.47 -1.87 0.25
CA GLU A 70 -2.96 -3.09 0.89
C GLU A 70 -1.64 -2.84 1.64
N VAL A 71 -0.73 -2.06 1.05
CA VAL A 71 0.51 -1.65 1.74
C VAL A 71 0.18 -0.90 3.03
N VAL A 72 -0.70 0.10 2.95
CA VAL A 72 -1.12 0.88 4.12
C VAL A 72 -1.82 0.01 5.16
N ARG A 73 -2.69 -0.92 4.74
CA ARG A 73 -3.38 -1.85 5.65
C ARG A 73 -2.38 -2.69 6.44
N GLN A 74 -1.35 -3.22 5.76
CA GLN A 74 -0.32 -4.04 6.40
C GLN A 74 0.54 -3.21 7.36
N ASN A 75 0.99 -2.02 6.94
CA ASN A 75 1.75 -1.11 7.79
C ASN A 75 1.03 -0.78 9.10
N ILE A 76 -0.28 -0.50 9.02
CA ILE A 76 -1.10 -0.24 10.21
C ILE A 76 -1.23 -1.50 11.08
N ALA A 77 -1.35 -2.68 10.48
CA ALA A 77 -1.41 -3.93 11.24
C ALA A 77 -0.10 -4.19 12.00
N ASP A 78 1.04 -3.92 11.36
CA ASP A 78 2.37 -4.19 11.94
C ASP A 78 2.78 -3.13 12.97
N ALA A 79 2.51 -1.84 12.72
CA ALA A 79 2.91 -0.73 13.59
C ALA A 79 1.83 -0.28 14.60
N GLY A 80 0.59 -0.77 14.43
CA GLY A 80 -0.59 -0.37 15.22
C GLY A 80 -1.09 1.06 14.94
N ARG A 81 -0.46 1.78 14.02
CA ARG A 81 -0.83 3.15 13.62
C ARG A 81 -0.38 3.44 12.19
N SER A 82 -1.01 4.44 11.59
CA SER A 82 -0.60 5.00 10.31
C SER A 82 0.50 6.06 10.50
N ASP A 83 1.41 6.16 9.54
CA ASP A 83 2.44 7.20 9.50
C ASP A 83 2.18 8.27 8.42
N GLY A 84 3.14 9.19 8.24
CA GLY A 84 3.02 10.27 7.25
C GLY A 84 3.08 9.80 5.79
N LEU A 85 3.70 8.65 5.50
CA LEU A 85 3.75 8.07 4.16
C LEU A 85 2.43 7.39 3.83
N ASP A 86 1.87 6.64 4.78
CA ASP A 86 0.56 6.02 4.66
C ASP A 86 -0.53 7.05 4.36
N LEU A 87 -0.55 8.16 5.12
CA LEU A 87 -1.50 9.25 4.91
C LEU A 87 -1.35 9.90 3.52
N ARG A 88 -0.12 10.02 3.03
CA ARG A 88 0.14 10.54 1.68
C ARG A 88 -0.36 9.58 0.60
N ALA A 89 -0.14 8.27 0.77
CA ALA A 89 -0.63 7.26 -0.16
C ALA A 89 -2.17 7.24 -0.19
N ILE A 90 -2.83 7.30 0.97
CA ILE A 90 -4.29 7.43 1.07
C ILE A 90 -4.77 8.68 0.33
N ALA A 91 -4.13 9.83 0.55
CA ALA A 91 -4.51 11.07 -0.14
C ALA A 91 -4.34 10.96 -1.66
N ALA A 92 -3.28 10.30 -2.15
CA ALA A 92 -3.07 10.06 -3.57
C ALA A 92 -4.16 9.16 -4.17
N VAL A 93 -4.58 8.11 -3.46
CA VAL A 93 -5.69 7.24 -3.87
C VAL A 93 -7.02 8.02 -3.90
N GLN A 94 -7.29 8.83 -2.87
CA GLN A 94 -8.50 9.66 -2.79
C GLN A 94 -8.56 10.68 -3.93
N GLN A 95 -7.43 11.32 -4.24
CA GLN A 95 -7.33 12.25 -5.36
C GLN A 95 -7.52 11.54 -6.70
N TRP A 96 -6.91 10.37 -6.89
CA TRP A 96 -7.13 9.57 -8.09
C TRP A 96 -8.61 9.16 -8.26
N LEU A 97 -9.27 8.72 -7.18
CA LEU A 97 -10.71 8.42 -7.20
C LEU A 97 -11.56 9.67 -7.52
N ALA A 98 -11.11 10.85 -7.06
CA ALA A 98 -11.77 12.11 -7.34
C ALA A 98 -11.68 12.53 -8.81
N ASP A 99 -10.54 12.27 -9.42
CA ASP A 99 -10.22 12.66 -10.79
C ASP A 99 -10.60 11.56 -11.82
N ALA A 100 -10.82 10.32 -11.36
CA ALA A 100 -11.27 9.23 -12.20
C ALA A 100 -12.58 9.64 -12.90
N PRO A 101 -12.62 9.64 -14.25
CA PRO A 101 -13.77 10.12 -15.00
C PRO A 101 -14.89 9.07 -14.92
N THR A 102 -15.61 9.01 -13.81
CA THR A 102 -16.85 8.26 -13.68
C THR A 102 -17.99 9.02 -14.35
N GLY A 103 -17.86 9.37 -15.64
CA GLY A 103 -18.95 9.87 -16.52
C GLY A 103 -19.84 11.01 -16.01
N ALA A 104 -19.55 11.64 -14.88
CA ALA A 104 -20.45 12.54 -14.17
C ALA A 104 -19.64 13.75 -13.68
N THR A 105 -19.79 14.83 -14.44
CA THR A 105 -19.21 16.15 -14.23
C THR A 105 -19.69 16.77 -12.91
N GLY A 106 -18.74 17.05 -12.01
CA GLY A 106 -18.85 18.09 -10.98
C GLY A 106 -19.48 17.67 -9.65
N GLY A 107 -18.84 18.07 -8.54
CA GLY A 107 -19.33 17.89 -7.15
C GLY A 107 -18.48 16.92 -6.30
N GLN A 108 -18.07 17.32 -5.11
CA GLN A 108 -17.11 16.63 -4.23
C GLN A 108 -17.18 15.08 -4.25
N SER A 109 -16.01 14.47 -4.40
CA SER A 109 -15.84 13.12 -4.95
C SER A 109 -16.37 12.00 -4.06
N VAL A 110 -16.31 12.14 -2.74
CA VAL A 110 -16.85 11.14 -1.81
C VAL A 110 -18.38 11.20 -1.77
N GLU A 111 -18.97 12.39 -1.69
CA GLU A 111 -20.43 12.53 -1.76
C GLU A 111 -21.00 12.08 -3.12
N ARG A 112 -20.22 12.22 -4.20
CA ARG A 112 -20.64 11.76 -5.53
C ARG A 112 -20.66 10.24 -5.61
N LEU A 113 -19.66 9.55 -5.06
CA LEU A 113 -19.62 8.09 -4.96
C LEU A 113 -20.74 7.56 -4.05
N LEU A 114 -21.00 8.22 -2.91
CA LEU A 114 -22.09 7.87 -2.00
C LEU A 114 -23.46 8.03 -2.68
N ARG A 115 -23.68 9.13 -3.42
CA ARG A 115 -24.92 9.34 -4.20
C ARG A 115 -25.12 8.28 -5.30
N GLN A 116 -24.04 7.80 -5.92
CA GLN A 116 -24.12 6.73 -6.92
C GLN A 116 -24.38 5.35 -6.30
N ALA A 117 -23.93 5.12 -5.07
CA ALA A 117 -24.13 3.86 -4.35
C ALA A 117 -25.53 3.70 -3.72
N GLN A 118 -26.41 4.71 -3.81
CA GLN A 118 -27.74 4.74 -3.18
C GLN A 118 -27.72 4.36 -1.68
N VAL A 119 -26.87 5.04 -0.90
CA VAL A 119 -27.00 5.10 0.58
C VAL A 119 -27.64 6.42 0.98
#